data_AF-A0AAW2NB04-F1
#
_entry.id   AF-A0AAW2NB04-F1
#
_cell.length_a   1.000
_cell.length_b   1.000
_cell.length_c   1.000
_cell.angle_alpha   90.00
_cell.angle_beta   90.00
_cell.angle_gamma   90.00
#
_symmetry.space_group_name_H-M   'P 1'
#
loop_
_entity.id
_entity.type
_entity.pdbx_description
1 polymer ?
#
loop_
_entity_poly.entity_id
_entity_poly.type
_entity_poly.pdbx_seq_one_letter_code
_entity_poly.pdbx_strand_id
1 'polypeptide(L)'
;MEGFNESSKFAGVVNTVARVTTVAILPITQLSNDPIFLWFVGAFAFFGLFSLKFHAWLHIPRRKLPLVVSALQDAGVLLRWSWHKAHHRQSFNSGYCVVSGICDRVLDGCKVLLALEVAIFRVMGVKPRSWSESISEWKPMMTQGENPLLN
;
A
#
# COMPACT_ATOMS: atom_id res chain seq x y z
N MET A 1 -5.76 25.27 2.95
CA MET A 1 -5.33 25.09 1.55
C MET A 1 -4.69 23.73 1.26
N GLU A 2 -4.16 22.99 2.26
CA GLU A 2 -3.62 21.62 2.06
C GLU A 2 -4.66 20.59 1.58
N GLY A 3 -5.90 20.65 2.06
CA GLY A 3 -6.93 19.64 1.74
C GLY A 3 -7.37 19.59 0.27
N PHE A 4 -7.27 20.69 -0.46
CA PHE A 4 -7.60 20.76 -1.89
C PHE A 4 -6.48 20.18 -2.78
N ASN A 5 -5.23 20.26 -2.33
CA ASN A 5 -4.07 19.74 -3.05
C ASN A 5 -3.97 18.21 -2.94
N GLU A 6 -4.31 17.64 -1.78
CA GLU A 6 -4.29 16.19 -1.58
C GLU A 6 -5.46 15.48 -2.29
N SER A 7 -6.64 16.11 -2.34
CA SER A 7 -7.79 15.56 -3.07
C SER A 7 -7.58 15.58 -4.58
N SER A 8 -6.97 16.64 -5.13
CA SER A 8 -6.70 16.76 -6.57
C SER A 8 -5.60 15.81 -7.04
N LYS A 9 -4.52 15.62 -6.26
CA LYS A 9 -3.49 14.61 -6.54
C LYS A 9 -4.07 13.20 -6.56
N PHE A 10 -4.89 12.85 -5.56
CA PHE A 10 -5.55 11.54 -5.50
C PHE A 10 -6.47 11.33 -6.71
N ALA A 11 -7.27 12.33 -7.07
CA ALA A 11 -8.13 12.27 -8.26
C ALA A 11 -7.31 12.08 -9.54
N GLY A 12 -6.15 12.75 -9.65
CA GLY A 12 -5.22 12.58 -10.77
C GLY A 12 -4.67 11.17 -10.87
N VAL A 13 -4.21 10.58 -9.75
CA VAL A 13 -3.70 9.20 -9.71
C VAL A 13 -4.80 8.20 -10.09
N VAL A 14 -5.97 8.31 -9.47
CA VAL A 14 -7.09 7.39 -9.76
C VAL A 14 -7.53 7.50 -11.22
N ASN A 15 -7.63 8.70 -11.77
CA ASN A 15 -7.97 8.89 -13.19
C ASN A 15 -6.91 8.29 -14.11
N THR A 16 -5.63 8.47 -13.82
CA THR A 16 -4.55 7.86 -14.62
C THR A 16 -4.61 6.34 -14.57
N VAL A 17 -4.74 5.74 -13.38
CA VAL A 17 -4.83 4.28 -13.26
C VAL A 17 -6.11 3.76 -13.91
N ALA A 18 -7.25 4.42 -13.72
CA ALA A 18 -8.51 4.03 -14.37
C ALA A 18 -8.38 4.02 -15.90
N ARG A 19 -7.74 5.03 -16.49
CA ARG A 19 -7.51 5.08 -17.95
C ARG A 19 -6.64 3.92 -18.43
N VAL A 20 -5.53 3.66 -17.75
CA VAL A 20 -4.64 2.55 -18.09
C VAL A 20 -5.38 1.22 -17.98
N THR A 21 -6.12 1.00 -16.90
CA THR A 21 -6.93 -0.20 -16.68
C THR A 21 -7.99 -0.37 -17.77
N THR A 22 -8.70 0.69 -18.15
CA THR A 22 -9.70 0.63 -19.24
C THR A 22 -9.05 0.23 -20.57
N VAL A 23 -7.94 0.87 -20.94
CA VAL A 23 -7.23 0.54 -22.20
C VAL A 23 -6.76 -0.92 -22.20
N ALA A 24 -6.27 -1.43 -21.07
CA ALA A 24 -5.82 -2.82 -20.95
C ALA A 24 -6.97 -3.84 -21.01
N ILE A 25 -8.13 -3.53 -20.43
CA ILE A 25 -9.28 -4.45 -20.34
C ILE A 25 -10.13 -4.43 -21.61
N LEU A 26 -10.20 -3.30 -22.31
CA LEU A 26 -11.01 -3.16 -23.52
C LEU A 26 -10.79 -4.28 -24.56
N PRO A 27 -9.55 -4.63 -24.98
CA PRO A 27 -9.36 -5.75 -25.91
C PRO A 27 -9.83 -7.09 -25.33
N ILE A 28 -9.67 -7.32 -24.01
CA ILE A 28 -10.10 -8.55 -23.34
C ILE A 28 -11.62 -8.72 -23.46
N THR A 29 -12.37 -7.65 -23.26
CA THR A 29 -13.85 -7.66 -23.39
C THR A 29 -14.35 -7.87 -24.81
N GLN A 30 -13.52 -7.58 -25.82
CA GLN A 30 -13.88 -7.80 -27.23
C GLN A 30 -13.46 -9.18 -27.73
N LEU A 31 -12.39 -9.75 -27.18
CA LEU A 31 -11.82 -11.02 -27.61
C LEU A 31 -12.38 -12.23 -26.85
N SER A 32 -12.95 -12.02 -25.66
CA SER A 32 -13.52 -13.10 -24.84
C SER A 32 -15.04 -13.00 -24.75
N ASN A 33 -15.72 -14.12 -24.93
CA ASN A 33 -17.16 -14.28 -24.69
C ASN A 33 -17.47 -15.10 -23.42
N ASP A 34 -16.45 -15.58 -22.69
CA ASP A 34 -16.66 -16.33 -21.46
C ASP A 34 -17.11 -15.39 -20.33
N PRO A 35 -18.36 -15.52 -19.85
CA PRO A 35 -18.90 -14.63 -18.83
C PRO A 35 -18.16 -14.75 -17.50
N ILE A 36 -17.70 -15.95 -17.11
CA ILE A 36 -17.01 -16.16 -15.82
C ILE A 36 -15.69 -15.41 -15.84
N PHE A 37 -14.94 -15.54 -16.92
CA PHE A 37 -13.67 -14.83 -17.10
C PHE A 37 -13.86 -13.31 -17.13
N LEU A 38 -14.87 -12.81 -17.85
CA LEU A 38 -15.16 -11.37 -17.90
C LEU A 38 -15.56 -10.81 -16.52
N TRP A 39 -16.39 -11.53 -15.75
CA TRP A 39 -16.74 -11.16 -14.38
C TRP A 39 -15.51 -11.14 -13.48
N PHE A 40 -14.62 -12.12 -13.60
CA PHE A 40 -13.36 -12.14 -12.87
C PHE A 40 -12.49 -10.93 -13.18
N VAL A 41 -12.27 -10.62 -14.47
CA VAL A 41 -11.46 -9.46 -14.90
C VAL A 41 -12.07 -8.15 -14.39
N GLY A 42 -13.40 -8.00 -14.51
CA GLY A 42 -14.12 -6.82 -14.03
C GLY A 42 -14.02 -6.65 -12.51
N ALA A 43 -14.23 -7.73 -11.74
CA ALA A 43 -14.09 -7.72 -10.30
C ALA A 43 -12.65 -7.39 -9.88
N PHE A 44 -11.66 -8.04 -10.50
CA PHE A 44 -10.24 -7.79 -10.22
C PHE A 44 -9.87 -6.32 -10.46
N ALA A 45 -10.30 -5.73 -11.57
CA ALA A 45 -10.09 -4.32 -11.88
C ALA A 45 -10.76 -3.38 -10.88
N PHE A 46 -12.01 -3.68 -10.52
CA PHE A 46 -12.78 -2.91 -9.54
C PHE A 46 -12.11 -2.91 -8.16
N PHE A 47 -11.77 -4.09 -7.64
CA PHE A 47 -11.08 -4.22 -6.35
C PHE A 47 -9.67 -3.61 -6.40
N GLY A 48 -8.96 -3.72 -7.52
CA GLY A 48 -7.67 -3.07 -7.74
C GLY A 48 -7.76 -1.55 -7.62
N LEU A 49 -8.72 -0.91 -8.30
CA LEU A 49 -8.95 0.54 -8.19
C LEU A 49 -9.42 0.95 -6.79
N PHE A 50 -10.27 0.14 -6.14
CA PHE A 50 -10.75 0.41 -4.79
C PHE A 50 -9.62 0.32 -3.74
N SER A 51 -8.63 -0.55 -3.96
CA SER A 51 -7.44 -0.66 -3.10
C SER A 51 -6.63 0.65 -3.05
N LEU A 52 -6.61 1.43 -4.14
CA LEU A 52 -5.97 2.75 -4.15
C LEU A 52 -6.68 3.73 -3.21
N LYS A 53 -8.01 3.64 -3.12
CA LYS A 53 -8.79 4.47 -2.19
C LYS A 53 -8.53 4.09 -0.74
N PHE A 54 -8.44 2.79 -0.45
CA PHE A 54 -8.05 2.31 0.86
C PHE A 54 -6.66 2.80 1.25
N HIS A 55 -5.69 2.69 0.32
CA HIS A 55 -4.35 3.22 0.52
C HIS A 55 -4.35 4.73 0.83
N ALA A 56 -5.15 5.52 0.12
CA ALA A 56 -5.27 6.95 0.40
C ALA A 56 -5.83 7.22 1.81
N TRP A 57 -6.78 6.44 2.29
CA TRP A 57 -7.27 6.53 3.67
C TRP A 57 -6.22 6.21 4.72
N LEU A 58 -5.20 5.42 4.39
CA LEU A 58 -4.05 5.15 5.28
C LEU A 58 -3.12 6.35 5.45
N HIS A 59 -3.25 7.41 4.64
CA HIS A 59 -2.50 8.65 4.82
C HIS A 59 -3.30 9.73 5.57
N ILE A 60 -4.58 9.48 5.83
CA ILE A 60 -5.47 10.43 6.52
C ILE A 60 -5.46 10.14 8.03
N PRO A 61 -5.24 11.16 8.90
CA PRO A 61 -5.35 10.98 10.34
C PRO A 61 -6.76 10.53 10.74
N ARG A 62 -6.85 9.62 11.73
CA ARG A 62 -8.12 9.04 12.23
C ARG A 62 -9.26 10.05 12.43
N ARG A 63 -8.96 11.22 13.01
CA ARG A 63 -9.96 12.28 13.26
C ARG A 63 -10.64 12.86 12.01
N LYS A 64 -10.05 12.64 10.83
CA LYS A 64 -10.56 13.10 9.53
C LYS A 64 -11.10 11.95 8.67
N LEU A 65 -11.10 10.71 9.18
CA LEU A 65 -11.63 9.54 8.47
C LEU A 65 -13.15 9.42 8.67
N PRO A 66 -13.90 8.92 7.67
CA PRO A 66 -15.28 8.55 7.87
C PRO A 66 -15.40 7.49 8.97
N LEU A 67 -16.44 7.59 9.81
CA LEU A 67 -16.62 6.72 10.97
C LEU A 67 -16.56 5.23 10.61
N VAL A 68 -17.26 4.86 9.53
CA VAL A 68 -17.29 3.48 9.00
C VAL A 68 -15.88 3.00 8.64
N VAL A 69 -15.07 3.84 8.01
CA VAL A 69 -13.70 3.47 7.63
C VAL A 69 -12.83 3.28 8.87
N SER A 70 -12.96 4.16 9.86
CA SER A 70 -12.21 4.02 11.13
C SER A 70 -12.60 2.75 11.90
N ALA A 71 -13.88 2.37 11.87
CA ALA A 71 -14.36 1.13 12.47
C ALA A 71 -13.83 -0.11 11.74
N LEU A 72 -13.80 -0.09 10.40
CA LEU A 72 -13.23 -1.17 9.60
C LEU A 72 -11.73 -1.34 9.82
N GLN A 73 -11.00 -0.23 10.05
CA GLN A 73 -9.58 -0.27 10.42
C GLN A 73 -9.37 -0.89 11.81
N ASP A 74 -10.22 -0.58 12.79
CA ASP A 74 -10.13 -1.18 14.12
C ASP A 74 -10.54 -2.65 14.14
N ALA A 75 -11.49 -3.04 13.29
CA ALA A 75 -11.90 -4.42 13.10
C ALA A 75 -10.85 -5.28 12.34
N GLY A 76 -9.77 -4.67 11.84
CA GLY A 76 -8.75 -5.37 11.06
C GLY A 76 -9.21 -5.77 9.64
N VAL A 77 -10.36 -5.26 9.20
CA VAL A 77 -10.84 -5.44 7.82
C VAL A 77 -10.05 -4.55 6.86
N LEU A 78 -9.72 -3.34 7.30
CA LEU A 78 -8.83 -2.43 6.60
C LEU A 78 -7.51 -2.26 7.37
N LEU A 79 -6.42 -2.04 6.65
CA LEU A 79 -5.10 -1.80 7.24
C LEU A 79 -5.16 -0.54 8.10
N ARG A 80 -4.45 -0.54 9.23
CA ARG A 80 -4.39 0.62 10.13
C ARG A 80 -3.26 1.56 9.72
N TRP A 81 -3.46 2.86 9.93
CA TRP A 81 -2.47 3.91 9.66
C TRP A 81 -1.09 3.62 10.31
N SER A 82 -1.06 3.11 11.54
CA SER A 82 0.21 2.84 12.26
C SER A 82 1.07 1.77 11.57
N TRP A 83 0.44 0.75 10.99
CA TRP A 83 1.10 -0.32 10.24
C TRP A 83 1.60 0.18 8.89
N HIS A 84 0.76 0.96 8.18
CA HIS A 84 1.15 1.61 6.93
C HIS A 84 2.32 2.58 7.10
N LYS A 85 2.34 3.35 8.19
CA LYS A 85 3.45 4.23 8.54
C LYS A 85 4.75 3.45 8.80
N ALA A 86 4.65 2.23 9.35
CA ALA A 86 5.81 1.36 9.53
C ALA A 86 6.35 0.87 8.17
N HIS A 87 5.49 0.52 7.21
CA HIS A 87 5.90 0.16 5.84
C HIS A 87 6.65 1.29 5.12
N HIS A 88 6.29 2.55 5.36
CA HIS A 88 7.00 3.71 4.81
C HIS A 88 8.35 4.01 5.48
N ARG A 89 8.78 3.23 6.48
CA ARG A 89 10.14 3.30 7.03
C ARG A 89 11.05 2.31 6.27
N GLN A 90 12.33 2.67 6.13
CA GLN A 90 13.33 1.71 5.64
C GLN A 90 13.30 0.45 6.51
N SER A 91 13.35 -0.78 5.98
CA SER A 91 13.88 -1.28 4.69
C SER A 91 12.89 -1.47 3.52
N PHE A 92 11.63 -1.00 3.61
CA PHE A 92 10.61 -1.13 2.53
C PHE A 92 10.38 -2.57 1.99
N ASN A 93 10.62 -3.61 2.80
CA ASN A 93 10.68 -5.01 2.35
C ASN A 93 9.56 -5.91 2.93
N SER A 94 8.53 -5.32 3.54
CA SER A 94 7.41 -6.05 4.17
C SER A 94 6.15 -5.20 4.19
N GLY A 95 4.97 -5.80 4.30
CA GLY A 95 3.72 -5.04 4.48
C GLY A 95 3.16 -4.42 3.19
N TYR A 96 3.19 -5.17 2.09
CA TYR A 96 2.80 -4.69 0.76
C TYR A 96 1.28 -4.71 0.53
N CYS A 97 0.51 -5.43 1.35
CA CYS A 97 -0.93 -5.60 1.20
C CYS A 97 -1.70 -4.42 1.79
N VAL A 98 -1.96 -3.42 0.93
CA VAL A 98 -2.59 -2.14 1.28
C VAL A 98 -4.07 -2.21 1.72
N VAL A 99 -4.74 -3.36 1.55
CA VAL A 99 -6.17 -3.51 1.88
C VAL A 99 -6.37 -3.89 3.33
N SER A 100 -5.95 -5.08 3.76
CA SER A 100 -6.15 -5.58 5.13
C SER A 100 -4.86 -6.02 5.83
N GLY A 101 -3.75 -6.16 5.10
CA GLY A 101 -2.51 -6.75 5.62
C GLY A 101 -2.55 -8.25 5.89
N ILE A 102 -3.69 -8.93 5.70
CA ILE A 102 -3.84 -10.37 5.99
C ILE A 102 -2.90 -11.21 5.11
N CYS A 103 -2.80 -10.85 3.83
CA CYS A 103 -1.95 -11.55 2.89
C CYS A 103 -0.45 -11.30 3.13
N ASP A 104 -0.07 -10.26 3.88
CA ASP A 104 1.35 -9.97 4.15
C ASP A 104 2.02 -11.10 4.93
N ARG A 105 1.35 -11.67 5.93
CA ARG A 105 1.93 -12.80 6.70
C ARG A 105 2.28 -13.99 5.80
N VAL A 106 1.46 -14.24 4.78
CA VAL A 106 1.68 -15.33 3.82
C VAL A 106 2.75 -14.95 2.79
N LEU A 107 2.64 -13.76 2.19
CA LEU A 107 3.52 -13.33 1.11
C LEU A 107 4.93 -12.98 1.59
N ASP A 108 5.07 -12.34 2.74
CA ASP A 108 6.36 -12.04 3.38
C ASP A 108 7.01 -13.34 3.89
N GLY A 109 6.21 -14.25 4.46
CA GLY A 109 6.68 -15.58 4.88
C GLY A 109 7.21 -16.42 3.72
N CYS A 110 6.52 -16.38 2.57
CA CYS A 110 6.93 -17.07 1.35
C CYS A 110 7.96 -16.29 0.50
N LYS A 111 8.33 -15.07 0.88
CA LYS A 111 9.27 -14.19 0.16
C LYS A 111 8.90 -13.99 -1.33
N VAL A 112 7.61 -14.02 -1.65
CA VAL A 112 7.12 -13.96 -3.05
C VAL A 112 7.56 -12.67 -3.73
N LEU A 113 7.44 -11.54 -3.04
CA LEU A 113 7.78 -10.23 -3.59
C LEU A 113 9.29 -10.02 -3.71
N LEU A 114 10.09 -10.58 -2.80
CA LEU A 114 11.54 -10.62 -2.95
C LEU A 114 11.95 -11.45 -4.18
N ALA A 115 11.29 -12.59 -4.42
CA ALA A 115 11.55 -13.39 -5.62
C ALA A 115 11.21 -12.62 -6.91
N LEU A 116 10.11 -11.85 -6.89
CA LEU A 116 9.74 -10.98 -8.00
C LEU A 116 10.74 -9.83 -8.22
N GLU A 117 11.21 -9.19 -7.15
CA GLU A 117 12.26 -8.18 -7.21
C GLU A 117 13.54 -8.72 -7.86
N VAL A 118 13.96 -9.94 -7.49
CA VAL A 118 15.11 -10.62 -8.12
C VAL A 118 14.85 -10.92 -9.59
N ALA A 119 13.65 -11.39 -9.94
CA ALA A 119 13.30 -11.67 -11.33
C ALA A 119 13.33 -10.39 -12.20
N ILE A 120 12.73 -9.30 -11.71
CA ILE A 120 12.76 -8.00 -12.40
C ILE A 120 14.20 -7.49 -12.52
N PHE A 121 15.01 -7.58 -11.47
CA PHE A 121 16.42 -7.21 -11.53
C PHE A 121 17.19 -8.01 -12.58
N ARG A 122 16.95 -9.33 -12.69
CA ARG A 122 17.60 -10.18 -13.69
C ARG A 122 17.23 -9.81 -15.13
N VAL A 123 16.00 -9.36 -15.37
CA VAL A 123 15.52 -9.00 -16.71
C VAL A 123 15.89 -7.56 -17.07
N MET A 124 15.77 -6.63 -16.12
CA MET A 124 15.85 -5.19 -16.37
C MET A 124 17.16 -4.55 -15.89
N GLY A 125 17.92 -5.21 -15.02
CA GLY A 125 19.14 -4.66 -14.39
C GLY A 125 18.89 -3.54 -13.38
N VAL A 126 17.64 -3.15 -13.12
CA VAL A 126 17.28 -2.05 -12.22
C VAL A 126 17.23 -2.55 -10.78
N LYS A 127 18.09 -2.02 -9.91
CA LYS A 127 18.15 -2.40 -8.49
C LYS A 127 16.89 -1.90 -7.73
N PRO A 128 16.17 -2.77 -7.01
CA PRO A 128 15.03 -2.39 -6.18
C PRO A 128 15.43 -1.44 -5.04
N ARG A 129 14.52 -0.52 -4.69
CA ARG A 129 14.73 0.45 -3.59
C ARG A 129 14.82 -0.23 -2.22
N SER A 130 14.16 -1.36 -2.04
CA SER A 130 14.21 -2.19 -0.82
C SER A 130 15.63 -2.71 -0.52
N TRP A 131 16.56 -2.66 -1.48
CA TRP A 131 17.93 -3.16 -1.34
C TRP A 131 18.96 -2.05 -1.06
N SER A 132 18.53 -0.81 -0.81
CA SER A 132 19.44 0.24 -0.29
C SER A 132 19.57 0.11 1.23
N GLU A 133 20.80 0.22 1.76
CA GLU A 133 21.08 0.07 3.20
C GLU A 133 20.19 0.97 4.07
N SER A 134 19.70 0.42 5.18
CA SER A 134 19.10 1.18 6.27
C SER A 134 20.17 2.09 6.86
N ILE A 135 19.90 3.39 7.04
CA ILE A 135 20.73 4.21 7.93
C ILE A 135 20.74 3.52 9.30
N SER A 136 21.88 2.93 9.63
CA SER A 136 22.17 2.04 10.75
C SER A 136 22.45 2.82 12.04
N GLU A 137 21.78 3.95 12.28
CA GLU A 137 21.89 4.67 13.54
C GLU A 137 20.63 5.49 13.83
N TRP A 138 19.55 4.82 14.26
CA TRP A 138 18.51 5.49 15.04
C TRP A 138 18.62 5.02 16.49
N LYS A 139 19.40 5.75 17.29
CA LYS A 139 19.23 5.70 18.74
C LYS A 139 17.91 6.41 19.05
N PRO A 140 16.97 5.78 19.80
CA PRO A 140 15.91 6.56 20.40
C PRO A 140 16.56 7.69 21.19
N MET A 141 16.18 8.93 20.90
CA MET A 141 16.40 10.04 21.83
C MET A 141 15.65 9.66 23.11
N MET A 142 16.35 8.96 24.01
CA MET A 142 16.05 8.98 25.42
C MET A 142 16.05 10.46 25.77
N THR A 143 14.88 11.01 26.04
CA THR A 143 14.77 12.29 26.72
C THR A 143 15.63 12.19 27.97
N GLN A 144 16.79 12.85 27.97
CA GLN A 144 17.56 13.06 29.19
C GLN A 144 16.69 13.86 30.14
N GLY A 145 16.07 13.17 31.07
CA GLY A 145 15.12 13.80 31.98
C GLY A 145 14.44 12.84 32.93
N GLU A 146 15.12 11.78 33.38
CA GLU A 146 14.83 11.14 34.66
C GLU A 146 16.02 10.24 35.04
N ASN A 147 16.96 10.83 35.78
CA ASN A 147 17.95 10.07 36.55
C ASN A 147 17.44 10.05 38.01
N PRO A 148 17.02 8.90 38.57
CA PRO A 148 16.46 8.86 39.93
C PRO A 148 17.49 9.00 41.05
N LEU A 149 18.77 9.16 40.74
CA LEU A 149 19.81 9.33 41.76
C LEU A 149 20.43 10.72 41.61
N LEU A 150 19.85 11.71 42.32
CA LEU A 150 20.49 12.79 43.06
C LEU A 150 19.43 13.89 43.36
N ASN A 151 19.05 13.97 44.64
CA ASN A 151 18.12 14.87 45.36
C ASN A 151 16.62 14.66 45.21
#